data_AF-A0A953BVT8-F1
#
_entry.id   AF-A0A953BVT8-F1
#
_cell.length_a   1.000
_cell.length_b   1.000
_cell.length_c   1.000
_cell.angle_alpha   90.00
_cell.angle_beta   90.00
_cell.angle_gamma   90.00
#
_symmetry.space_group_name_H-M   'P 1'
#
loop_
_entity.id
_entity.type
_entity.pdbx_description
1 polymer ?
#
loop_
_entity_poly.entity_id
_entity_poly.type
_entity_poly.pdbx_seq_one_letter_code
_entity_poly.pdbx_strand_id
1 'polypeptide(L)'
;MLPASRREFLQRSGFGLGALGLYGVLNDAGSLAAAESPMLPRHPHFPATAKHVIHIFCNGGPSHVDTFDPKHVLNDYAGKPLPVSNLPTERKTGAALPSPYKFRKYGESGIEVSELFENVGGCIDDVAVIRSMYAEVPNHEPSLMLMNCGDARQPRPSFGSWVTYGLGTENQNLPGFIAMCPNGLPITETANWRSAFLPGVYQGTYLDTQHTDVEKLISDIRNKQLPLDKQRRQLDLLQSLNQKHLEARGTDSALESRIHSFELAYRMQMEAADAFDVNREPKHIQEMYGEGVHARQCLIARRLVERGVRFIQLWHGEGQPWDNHDDLEVNHRRLAQQIDKPLAALIRDLKQRGLLDETLILWGGEFGRTPVVELPTPGANAGKINGRDHNHHGFTCWLAGGGVKGGQVHGATDEFGFKAVEDRVSVHDLHATMLRLLGFDHEKLTYRFAGRDFRLTDVHGTVVDSLIA
;
A
#
# COMPACT_ATOMS: atom_id res chain seq x y z
N MET A 1 31.35 40.62 -30.50
CA MET A 1 31.87 39.28 -30.87
C MET A 1 30.91 38.66 -31.87
N LEU A 2 31.36 38.34 -33.08
CA LEU A 2 30.55 37.58 -34.04
C LEU A 2 30.44 36.12 -33.55
N PRO A 3 29.24 35.49 -33.59
CA PRO A 3 29.06 34.13 -33.09
C PRO A 3 29.87 33.12 -33.91
N ALA A 4 30.52 32.19 -33.22
CA ALA A 4 31.51 31.28 -33.80
C ALA A 4 30.89 30.08 -34.54
N SER A 5 29.56 29.91 -34.48
CA SER A 5 28.87 28.87 -35.26
C SER A 5 27.41 29.23 -35.57
N ARG A 6 26.84 28.60 -36.61
CA ARG A 6 25.41 28.72 -36.97
C ARG A 6 24.47 28.35 -35.81
N ARG A 7 24.88 27.41 -34.94
CA ARG A 7 24.14 26.98 -33.74
C ARG A 7 24.10 28.09 -32.68
N GLU A 8 25.21 28.79 -32.49
CA GLU A 8 25.34 29.89 -31.52
C GLU A 8 24.58 31.15 -31.98
N PHE A 9 24.55 31.41 -33.30
CA PHE A 9 23.73 32.49 -33.87
C PHE A 9 22.23 32.23 -33.68
N LEU A 10 21.77 31.00 -33.89
CA LEU A 10 20.38 30.60 -33.65
C LEU A 10 20.02 30.68 -32.15
N GLN A 11 20.93 30.26 -31.25
CA GLN A 11 20.76 30.39 -29.79
C GLN A 11 20.57 31.82 -29.30
N ARG A 12 21.19 32.81 -29.96
CA ARG A 12 21.18 34.20 -29.50
C ARG A 12 20.11 35.08 -30.15
N SER A 13 19.58 34.70 -31.32
CA SER A 13 18.80 35.63 -32.14
C SER A 13 17.28 35.40 -32.12
N GLY A 14 16.79 34.28 -31.57
CA GLY A 14 15.36 33.90 -31.67
C GLY A 14 14.67 33.38 -30.41
N PHE A 15 15.34 33.36 -29.25
CA PHE A 15 14.87 32.58 -28.09
C PHE A 15 13.85 33.25 -27.16
N GLY A 16 13.39 34.49 -27.40
CA GLY A 16 12.46 35.14 -26.46
C GLY A 16 11.12 34.43 -26.27
N LEU A 17 10.46 34.01 -27.36
CA LEU A 17 9.14 33.35 -27.32
C LEU A 17 9.24 31.81 -27.38
N GLY A 18 10.18 31.28 -28.15
CA GLY A 18 10.44 29.83 -28.21
C GLY A 18 10.99 29.26 -26.89
N ALA A 19 11.79 30.03 -26.15
CA ALA A 19 12.23 29.61 -24.81
C ALA A 19 11.11 29.65 -23.79
N LEU A 20 10.06 30.47 -23.95
CA LEU A 20 8.89 30.45 -23.06
C LEU A 20 8.05 29.18 -23.29
N GLY A 21 7.87 28.79 -24.56
CA GLY A 21 7.25 27.50 -24.89
C GLY A 21 8.10 26.31 -24.44
N LEU A 22 9.42 26.36 -24.66
CA LEU A 22 10.35 25.34 -24.18
C LEU A 22 10.45 25.32 -22.65
N TYR A 23 10.34 26.47 -21.98
CA TYR A 23 10.28 26.57 -20.54
C TYR A 23 9.01 25.93 -20.00
N GLY A 24 7.85 26.20 -20.61
CA GLY A 24 6.60 25.49 -20.29
C GLY A 24 6.74 23.98 -20.48
N VAL A 25 7.29 23.53 -21.61
CA VAL A 25 7.49 22.10 -21.90
C VAL A 25 8.50 21.43 -20.97
N LEU A 26 9.62 22.10 -20.66
CA LEU A 26 10.64 21.55 -19.76
C LEU A 26 10.21 21.63 -18.28
N ASN A 27 9.36 22.59 -17.92
CA ASN A 27 8.76 22.69 -16.58
C ASN A 27 7.68 21.61 -16.40
N ASP A 28 6.81 21.43 -17.40
CA ASP A 28 5.81 20.34 -17.43
C ASP A 28 6.50 18.95 -17.49
N ALA A 29 7.68 18.84 -18.11
CA ALA A 29 8.49 17.64 -18.14
C ALA A 29 9.44 17.49 -16.92
N GLY A 30 9.37 18.39 -15.92
CA GLY A 30 10.21 18.34 -14.71
C GLY A 30 11.72 18.49 -14.96
N SER A 31 12.14 18.91 -16.14
CA SER A 31 13.54 18.96 -16.58
C SER A 31 14.27 20.26 -16.23
N LEU A 32 13.58 21.25 -15.64
CA LEU A 32 14.14 22.57 -15.28
C LEU A 32 14.44 22.76 -13.78
N ALA A 33 14.17 21.76 -12.94
CA ALA A 33 14.60 21.84 -11.55
C ALA A 33 16.13 21.77 -11.50
N ALA A 34 16.77 22.82 -10.94
CA ALA A 34 18.11 22.68 -10.39
C ALA A 34 18.14 21.47 -9.43
N ALA A 35 19.31 20.84 -9.25
CA ALA A 35 19.52 19.59 -8.51
C ALA A 35 19.09 19.65 -7.01
N GLU A 36 17.81 19.81 -6.76
CA GLU A 36 17.12 19.58 -5.51
C GLU A 36 16.75 18.09 -5.44
N SER A 37 16.87 17.49 -4.25
CA SER A 37 16.57 16.07 -4.07
C SER A 37 15.16 15.76 -4.61
N PRO A 38 14.98 14.74 -5.48
CA PRO A 38 13.66 14.40 -6.02
C PRO A 38 12.66 13.97 -4.94
N MET A 39 13.15 13.74 -3.71
CA MET A 39 12.38 13.37 -2.53
C MET A 39 12.08 14.54 -1.59
N LEU A 40 12.40 15.79 -1.95
CA LEU A 40 11.97 16.95 -1.15
C LEU A 40 10.44 17.01 -1.03
N PRO A 41 9.89 17.43 0.13
CA PRO A 41 8.46 17.61 0.30
C PRO A 41 7.84 18.51 -0.77
N ARG A 42 6.70 18.10 -1.31
CA ARG A 42 5.91 18.86 -2.28
C ARG A 42 4.52 19.14 -1.74
N HIS A 43 3.94 20.25 -2.17
CA HIS A 43 2.54 20.55 -1.89
C HIS A 43 1.64 19.74 -2.82
N PRO A 44 0.57 19.10 -2.30
CA PRO A 44 -0.42 18.44 -3.13
C PRO A 44 -1.30 19.45 -3.89
N HIS A 45 -2.20 18.96 -4.74
CA HIS A 45 -3.07 19.82 -5.57
C HIS A 45 -4.04 20.68 -4.75
N PHE A 46 -4.44 20.22 -3.58
CA PHE A 46 -5.31 20.95 -2.65
C PHE A 46 -5.04 20.53 -1.20
N PRO A 47 -5.51 21.32 -0.20
CA PRO A 47 -5.35 20.98 1.20
C PRO A 47 -5.98 19.62 1.55
N ALA A 48 -5.28 18.85 2.37
CA ALA A 48 -5.68 17.54 2.84
C ALA A 48 -5.11 17.29 4.25
N THR A 49 -5.78 16.42 5.01
CA THR A 49 -5.35 16.03 6.36
C THR A 49 -4.37 14.87 6.31
N ALA A 50 -4.60 13.87 5.45
CA ALA A 50 -3.70 12.73 5.32
C ALA A 50 -2.34 13.15 4.76
N LYS A 51 -1.28 12.74 5.45
CA LYS A 51 0.13 12.92 5.10
C LYS A 51 0.86 11.60 4.94
N HIS A 52 0.33 10.53 5.55
CA HIS A 52 0.94 9.21 5.58
C HIS A 52 -0.08 8.14 5.22
N VAL A 53 0.39 7.03 4.66
CA VAL A 53 -0.42 5.84 4.39
C VAL A 53 0.20 4.63 5.07
N ILE A 54 -0.59 3.91 5.85
CA ILE A 54 -0.28 2.55 6.30
C ILE A 54 -1.18 1.58 5.55
N HIS A 55 -0.58 0.76 4.69
CA HIS A 55 -1.29 -0.26 3.91
C HIS A 55 -1.05 -1.64 4.52
N ILE A 56 -2.01 -2.16 5.27
CA ILE A 56 -1.99 -3.54 5.79
C ILE A 56 -2.57 -4.49 4.74
N PHE A 57 -1.70 -5.35 4.21
CA PHE A 57 -2.01 -6.29 3.16
C PHE A 57 -2.15 -7.71 3.71
N CYS A 58 -3.39 -8.19 3.80
CA CYS A 58 -3.73 -9.56 4.14
C CYS A 58 -3.67 -10.43 2.88
N ASN A 59 -2.45 -10.83 2.49
CA ASN A 59 -2.20 -11.54 1.24
C ASN A 59 -2.97 -12.86 1.16
N GLY A 60 -3.66 -13.07 0.05
CA GLY A 60 -4.58 -14.18 -0.14
C GLY A 60 -6.05 -13.79 0.05
N GLY A 61 -6.40 -12.54 0.30
CA GLY A 61 -7.80 -12.10 0.32
C GLY A 61 -8.66 -12.72 1.44
N PRO A 62 -8.76 -12.07 2.62
CA PRO A 62 -9.63 -12.52 3.71
C PRO A 62 -11.07 -12.71 3.26
N SER A 63 -11.73 -13.73 3.79
CA SER A 63 -13.15 -13.92 3.53
C SER A 63 -13.98 -12.79 4.15
N HIS A 64 -14.59 -11.94 3.32
CA HIS A 64 -15.41 -10.82 3.79
C HIS A 64 -16.65 -11.28 4.55
N VAL A 65 -17.26 -12.39 4.14
CA VAL A 65 -18.43 -12.97 4.82
C VAL A 65 -18.10 -13.58 6.19
N ASP A 66 -16.82 -13.83 6.47
CA ASP A 66 -16.32 -14.33 7.75
C ASP A 66 -15.75 -13.23 8.65
N THR A 67 -15.66 -11.99 8.15
CA THR A 67 -14.96 -10.88 8.80
C THR A 67 -15.86 -9.66 9.02
N PHE A 68 -16.19 -8.93 7.95
CA PHE A 68 -16.80 -7.60 8.04
C PHE A 68 -18.11 -7.45 7.25
N ASP A 69 -18.57 -8.50 6.56
CA ASP A 69 -19.84 -8.53 5.80
C ASP A 69 -20.69 -9.77 6.15
N PRO A 70 -21.24 -9.85 7.38
CA PRO A 70 -22.01 -11.01 7.82
C PRO A 70 -23.24 -11.27 6.95
N LYS A 71 -23.37 -12.51 6.46
CA LYS A 71 -24.51 -13.00 5.68
C LYS A 71 -25.26 -14.10 6.42
N HIS A 72 -26.10 -13.71 7.38
CA HIS A 72 -26.85 -14.64 8.25
C HIS A 72 -27.74 -15.61 7.47
N VAL A 73 -28.25 -15.20 6.30
CA VAL A 73 -29.05 -16.03 5.39
C VAL A 73 -28.31 -17.28 4.91
N LEU A 74 -26.97 -17.29 4.90
CA LEU A 74 -26.21 -18.49 4.52
C LEU A 74 -26.53 -19.68 5.43
N ASN A 75 -26.92 -19.46 6.69
CA ASN A 75 -27.33 -20.51 7.61
C ASN A 75 -28.55 -21.30 7.10
N ASP A 76 -29.51 -20.64 6.47
CA ASP A 76 -30.72 -21.27 5.93
C ASP A 76 -30.41 -22.13 4.69
N TYR A 77 -29.31 -21.79 4.01
CA TYR A 77 -28.79 -22.45 2.82
C TYR A 77 -27.64 -23.41 3.11
N ALA A 78 -27.29 -23.67 4.37
CA ALA A 78 -26.17 -24.55 4.73
C ALA A 78 -26.23 -25.89 3.99
N GLY A 79 -25.19 -26.18 3.19
CA GLY A 79 -25.10 -27.41 2.40
C GLY A 79 -26.04 -27.49 1.19
N LYS A 80 -26.76 -26.41 0.85
CA LYS A 80 -27.62 -26.29 -0.34
C LYS A 80 -26.96 -25.39 -1.40
N PRO A 81 -27.24 -25.60 -2.70
CA PRO A 81 -26.81 -24.67 -3.74
C PRO A 81 -27.47 -23.30 -3.54
N LEU A 82 -26.70 -22.23 -3.76
CA LEU A 82 -27.21 -20.87 -3.73
C LEU A 82 -28.01 -20.56 -5.00
N PRO A 83 -29.12 -19.80 -4.93
CA PRO A 83 -29.89 -19.37 -6.10
C PRO A 83 -29.23 -18.18 -6.82
N VAL A 84 -27.90 -18.20 -6.94
CA VAL A 84 -27.12 -17.14 -7.60
C VAL A 84 -26.88 -17.50 -9.07
N SER A 85 -26.78 -16.49 -9.92
CA SER A 85 -26.33 -16.67 -11.31
C SER A 85 -24.96 -17.36 -11.34
N ASN A 86 -24.67 -18.16 -12.39
CA ASN A 86 -23.37 -18.78 -12.64
C ASN A 86 -22.26 -17.73 -12.80
N LEU A 87 -21.76 -17.18 -11.69
CA LEU A 87 -20.61 -16.30 -11.66
C LEU A 87 -19.35 -17.17 -11.75
N PRO A 88 -18.46 -16.90 -12.71
CA PRO A 88 -17.21 -17.66 -12.83
C PRO A 88 -16.29 -17.32 -11.66
N THR A 89 -15.72 -18.35 -11.06
CA THR A 89 -14.69 -18.29 -10.03
C THR A 89 -13.43 -18.99 -10.55
N GLU A 90 -12.32 -18.99 -9.79
CA GLU A 90 -11.08 -19.64 -10.26
C GLU A 90 -11.27 -21.16 -10.37
N ARG A 91 -11.94 -21.75 -9.38
CA ARG A 91 -12.15 -23.19 -9.26
C ARG A 91 -13.63 -23.51 -9.13
N LYS A 92 -13.94 -24.81 -9.19
CA LYS A 92 -15.32 -25.25 -9.06
C LYS A 92 -15.81 -25.03 -7.64
N THR A 93 -16.95 -24.36 -7.49
CA THR A 93 -17.61 -24.18 -6.19
C THR A 93 -18.84 -25.07 -6.04
N GLY A 94 -19.32 -25.20 -4.80
CA GLY A 94 -20.42 -26.08 -4.42
C GLY A 94 -21.52 -25.38 -3.64
N ALA A 95 -21.98 -26.02 -2.57
CA ALA A 95 -23.05 -25.52 -1.72
C ALA A 95 -22.63 -24.31 -0.87
N ALA A 96 -23.63 -23.59 -0.34
CA ALA A 96 -23.42 -22.49 0.60
C ALA A 96 -22.63 -22.95 1.83
N LEU A 97 -21.65 -22.14 2.21
CA LEU A 97 -20.84 -22.32 3.41
C LEU A 97 -21.13 -21.16 4.38
N PRO A 98 -21.97 -21.37 5.40
CA PRO A 98 -22.18 -20.38 6.45
C PRO A 98 -20.86 -20.05 7.14
N SER A 99 -20.75 -18.83 7.65
CA SER A 99 -19.60 -18.47 8.48
C SER A 99 -19.60 -19.29 9.77
N PRO A 100 -18.46 -19.91 10.15
CA PRO A 100 -18.36 -20.64 11.43
C PRO A 100 -18.20 -19.69 12.63
N TYR A 101 -18.09 -18.39 12.39
CA TYR A 101 -17.80 -17.38 13.41
C TYR A 101 -19.06 -16.69 13.92
N LYS A 102 -18.96 -16.18 15.15
CA LYS A 102 -20.00 -15.35 15.75
C LYS A 102 -19.78 -13.90 15.36
N PHE A 103 -20.88 -13.18 15.21
CA PHE A 103 -20.86 -11.75 14.89
C PHE A 103 -21.50 -10.95 16.03
N ARG A 104 -20.98 -9.74 16.25
CA ARG A 104 -21.47 -8.81 17.27
C ARG A 104 -21.48 -7.40 16.70
N LYS A 105 -22.44 -6.59 17.14
CA LYS A 105 -22.46 -5.16 16.86
C LYS A 105 -21.48 -4.46 17.80
N TYR A 106 -20.68 -3.56 17.25
CA TYR A 106 -19.74 -2.75 18.00
C TYR A 106 -19.96 -1.26 17.77
N GLY A 107 -19.44 -0.45 18.69
CA GLY A 107 -19.47 1.01 18.59
C GLY A 107 -20.87 1.62 18.67
N GLU A 108 -20.93 2.93 18.52
CA GLU A 108 -22.18 3.68 18.36
C GLU A 108 -22.79 3.45 16.98
N SER A 109 -21.96 3.20 15.97
CA SER A 109 -22.38 2.85 14.61
C SER A 109 -23.14 1.52 14.52
N GLY A 110 -22.96 0.64 15.51
CA GLY A 110 -23.63 -0.66 15.57
C GLY A 110 -23.22 -1.61 14.43
N ILE A 111 -22.07 -1.37 13.82
CA ILE A 111 -21.55 -2.18 12.72
C ILE A 111 -21.25 -3.58 13.24
N GLU A 112 -21.75 -4.57 12.52
CA GLU A 112 -21.60 -5.97 12.88
C GLU A 112 -20.25 -6.52 12.36
N VAL A 113 -19.43 -7.03 13.28
CA VAL A 113 -18.07 -7.54 13.04
C VAL A 113 -17.92 -8.95 13.63
N SER A 114 -17.16 -9.79 12.93
CA SER A 114 -16.82 -11.15 13.37
C SER A 114 -16.01 -11.16 14.67
N GLU A 115 -16.17 -12.20 15.48
CA GLU A 115 -15.34 -12.46 16.67
C GLU A 115 -13.85 -12.63 16.34
N LEU A 116 -13.51 -12.86 15.06
CA LEU A 116 -12.12 -12.81 14.59
C LEU A 116 -11.46 -11.45 14.82
N PHE A 117 -12.24 -10.37 14.70
CA PHE A 117 -11.76 -9.00 14.73
C PHE A 117 -12.38 -8.21 15.88
N GLU A 118 -12.47 -8.81 17.07
CA GLU A 118 -13.11 -8.19 18.24
C GLU A 118 -12.42 -6.91 18.71
N ASN A 119 -11.09 -6.84 18.63
CA ASN A 119 -10.33 -5.67 19.05
C ASN A 119 -10.51 -4.52 18.06
N VAL A 120 -10.50 -4.81 16.75
CA VAL A 120 -10.85 -3.84 15.70
C VAL A 120 -12.30 -3.41 15.81
N GLY A 121 -13.21 -4.32 16.14
CA GLY A 121 -14.60 -4.01 16.49
C GLY A 121 -14.69 -2.95 17.59
N GLY A 122 -13.84 -3.04 18.62
CA GLY A 122 -13.72 -2.00 19.65
C GLY A 122 -13.26 -0.61 19.18
N CYS A 123 -12.89 -0.45 17.90
CA CYS A 123 -12.51 0.80 17.25
C CYS A 123 -13.38 1.09 16.01
N ILE A 124 -14.51 0.39 15.83
CA ILE A 124 -15.24 0.41 14.55
C ILE A 124 -15.80 1.79 14.17
N ASP A 125 -16.01 2.67 15.15
CA ASP A 125 -16.47 4.05 14.90
C ASP A 125 -15.38 4.94 14.26
N ASP A 126 -14.12 4.51 14.31
CA ASP A 126 -12.99 5.15 13.60
C ASP A 126 -12.77 4.54 12.20
N VAL A 127 -13.54 3.54 11.81
CA VAL A 127 -13.34 2.71 10.61
C VAL A 127 -14.51 2.87 9.64
N ALA A 128 -14.21 3.04 8.35
CA ALA A 128 -15.17 2.95 7.26
C ALA A 128 -15.01 1.59 6.56
N VAL A 129 -16.03 0.75 6.64
CA VAL A 129 -16.04 -0.58 6.01
C VAL A 129 -16.63 -0.49 4.61
N ILE A 130 -15.88 -0.86 3.58
CA ILE A 130 -16.33 -0.89 2.18
C ILE A 130 -16.71 -2.32 1.84
N ARG A 131 -18.00 -2.66 1.78
CA ARG A 131 -18.48 -4.03 1.49
C ARG A 131 -18.71 -4.30 0.01
N SER A 132 -18.54 -3.30 -0.84
CA SER A 132 -18.89 -3.33 -2.25
C SER A 132 -17.67 -3.32 -3.17
N MET A 133 -16.50 -3.73 -2.68
CA MET A 133 -15.30 -3.81 -3.49
C MET A 133 -15.45 -4.88 -4.57
N TYR A 134 -14.89 -4.63 -5.75
CA TYR A 134 -14.73 -5.66 -6.79
C TYR A 134 -13.42 -5.48 -7.58
N ALA A 135 -12.93 -6.59 -8.13
CA ALA A 135 -11.72 -6.69 -8.94
C ALA A 135 -12.05 -7.35 -10.29
N GLU A 136 -11.05 -7.45 -11.16
CA GLU A 136 -11.25 -7.86 -12.56
C GLU A 136 -11.20 -9.38 -12.77
N VAL A 137 -10.33 -10.08 -12.04
CA VAL A 137 -10.05 -11.50 -12.25
C VAL A 137 -9.86 -12.21 -10.91
N PRO A 138 -10.15 -13.53 -10.83
CA PRO A 138 -10.04 -14.27 -9.58
C PRO A 138 -8.62 -14.75 -9.26
N ASN A 139 -7.58 -14.36 -10.01
CA ASN A 139 -6.22 -14.86 -9.80
C ASN A 139 -5.38 -13.91 -8.94
N HIS A 140 -4.50 -14.47 -8.11
CA HIS A 140 -3.68 -13.70 -7.19
C HIS A 140 -2.73 -12.73 -7.89
N GLU A 141 -1.84 -13.19 -8.78
CA GLU A 141 -0.82 -12.33 -9.40
C GLU A 141 -1.40 -11.06 -10.05
N PRO A 142 -2.41 -11.15 -10.94
CA PRO A 142 -3.01 -9.96 -11.53
C PRO A 142 -3.76 -9.10 -10.51
N SER A 143 -4.43 -9.69 -9.51
CA SER A 143 -5.19 -8.92 -8.52
C SER A 143 -4.28 -8.20 -7.52
N LEU A 144 -3.15 -8.82 -7.16
CA LEU A 144 -2.08 -8.20 -6.37
C LEU A 144 -1.51 -6.99 -7.09
N MET A 145 -1.22 -7.12 -8.38
CA MET A 145 -0.74 -6.00 -9.19
C MET A 145 -1.81 -4.92 -9.37
N LEU A 146 -3.08 -5.28 -9.52
CA LEU A 146 -4.18 -4.32 -9.58
C LEU A 146 -4.30 -3.52 -8.28
N MET A 147 -4.37 -4.20 -7.13
CA MET A 147 -4.52 -3.55 -5.81
C MET A 147 -3.34 -2.66 -5.46
N ASN A 148 -2.11 -3.07 -5.81
CA ASN A 148 -0.92 -2.31 -5.44
C ASN A 148 -0.49 -1.27 -6.49
N CYS A 149 -0.78 -1.49 -7.77
CA CYS A 149 -0.20 -0.71 -8.88
C CYS A 149 -1.24 -0.18 -9.88
N GLY A 150 -2.53 -0.46 -9.67
CA GLY A 150 -3.63 0.03 -10.53
C GLY A 150 -3.72 -0.64 -11.90
N ASP A 151 -2.96 -1.70 -12.16
CA ASP A 151 -2.97 -2.44 -13.44
C ASP A 151 -2.64 -3.91 -13.19
N ALA A 152 -3.48 -4.79 -13.71
CA ALA A 152 -3.39 -6.23 -13.48
C ALA A 152 -2.34 -6.95 -14.35
N ARG A 153 -1.75 -6.29 -15.36
CA ARG A 153 -0.96 -6.97 -16.40
C ARG A 153 0.39 -6.33 -16.63
N GLN A 154 0.44 -5.01 -16.77
CA GLN A 154 1.66 -4.31 -17.14
C GLN A 154 2.45 -3.88 -15.90
N PRO A 155 3.79 -3.86 -15.97
CA PRO A 155 4.59 -3.23 -14.93
C PRO A 155 4.21 -1.75 -14.75
N ARG A 156 3.58 -1.43 -13.61
CA ARG A 156 3.22 -0.07 -13.21
C ARG A 156 3.89 0.33 -11.90
N PRO A 157 4.09 1.64 -11.68
CA PRO A 157 4.47 2.15 -10.39
C PRO A 157 3.37 1.84 -9.37
N SER A 158 3.79 1.36 -8.21
CA SER A 158 2.89 1.08 -7.10
C SER A 158 2.30 2.35 -6.49
N PHE A 159 1.24 2.21 -5.69
CA PHE A 159 0.62 3.31 -4.95
C PHE A 159 1.68 4.08 -4.15
N GLY A 160 2.52 3.38 -3.37
CA GLY A 160 3.56 4.03 -2.57
C GLY A 160 4.56 4.84 -3.41
N SER A 161 4.87 4.38 -4.62
CA SER A 161 5.69 5.13 -5.58
C SER A 161 4.99 6.39 -6.07
N TRP A 162 3.68 6.34 -6.35
CA TRP A 162 2.90 7.54 -6.72
C TRP A 162 2.78 8.54 -5.57
N VAL A 163 2.62 8.07 -4.34
CA VAL A 163 2.54 8.94 -3.14
C VAL A 163 3.85 9.65 -2.90
N THR A 164 4.97 8.92 -2.95
CA THR A 164 6.29 9.54 -2.77
C THR A 164 6.68 10.43 -3.96
N TYR A 165 6.24 10.10 -5.17
CA TYR A 165 6.36 11.00 -6.32
C TYR A 165 5.56 12.30 -6.13
N GLY A 166 4.32 12.20 -5.67
CA GLY A 166 3.45 13.36 -5.44
C GLY A 166 3.89 14.24 -4.28
N LEU A 167 4.26 13.64 -3.13
CA LEU A 167 4.49 14.35 -1.87
C LEU A 167 5.96 14.49 -1.46
N GLY A 168 6.88 13.75 -2.07
CA GLY A 168 8.24 13.59 -1.54
C GLY A 168 8.25 12.87 -0.19
N THR A 169 9.19 13.20 0.71
CA THR A 169 9.23 12.72 2.10
C THR A 169 9.67 13.84 3.04
N GLU A 170 9.06 13.92 4.23
CA GLU A 170 9.45 14.90 5.26
C GLU A 170 10.75 14.49 5.97
N ASN A 171 11.12 13.22 5.86
CA ASN A 171 12.36 12.71 6.42
C ASN A 171 13.34 12.32 5.32
N GLN A 172 14.48 13.02 5.30
CA GLN A 172 15.56 12.85 4.32
C GLN A 172 16.65 11.86 4.76
N ASN A 173 16.43 11.19 5.91
CA ASN A 173 17.31 10.21 6.53
C ASN A 173 16.69 8.79 6.55
N LEU A 174 15.41 8.65 6.20
CA LEU A 174 14.70 7.38 6.03
C LEU A 174 14.06 7.27 4.64
N PRO A 175 13.82 6.05 4.12
CA PRO A 175 13.09 5.88 2.86
C PRO A 175 11.67 6.43 2.96
N GLY A 176 11.19 7.09 1.91
CA GLY A 176 9.82 7.60 1.86
C GLY A 176 8.75 6.50 1.70
N PHE A 177 9.15 5.32 1.18
CA PHE A 177 8.29 4.16 0.99
C PHE A 177 8.98 2.89 1.48
N ILE A 178 8.37 2.21 2.46
CA ILE A 178 8.85 0.98 3.07
C ILE A 178 7.82 -0.15 2.87
N ALA A 179 8.29 -1.32 2.45
CA ALA A 179 7.50 -2.55 2.35
C ALA A 179 8.06 -3.59 3.33
N MET A 180 7.29 -3.90 4.37
CA MET A 180 7.63 -4.86 5.41
C MET A 180 6.99 -6.22 5.11
N CYS A 181 7.80 -7.21 4.80
CA CYS A 181 7.34 -8.58 4.56
C CYS A 181 8.05 -9.53 5.53
N PRO A 182 7.36 -10.46 6.20
CA PRO A 182 8.01 -11.46 7.03
C PRO A 182 8.31 -12.73 6.23
N ASN A 183 9.49 -13.32 6.46
CA ASN A 183 9.94 -14.59 5.83
C ASN A 183 10.06 -14.51 4.30
N GLY A 184 10.52 -13.38 3.77
CA GLY A 184 10.78 -13.23 2.34
C GLY A 184 9.69 -12.49 1.57
N LEU A 185 9.75 -12.64 0.24
CA LEU A 185 8.94 -11.88 -0.70
C LEU A 185 7.55 -12.54 -0.89
N PRO A 186 6.47 -11.75 -0.97
CA PRO A 186 5.15 -12.27 -1.30
C PRO A 186 5.08 -12.67 -2.79
N ILE A 187 3.96 -13.26 -3.19
CA ILE A 187 3.70 -13.60 -4.60
C ILE A 187 3.80 -12.35 -5.48
N THR A 188 4.39 -12.50 -6.67
CA THR A 188 4.88 -11.44 -7.58
C THR A 188 6.04 -10.59 -7.04
N GLU A 189 6.57 -10.92 -5.86
CA GLU A 189 7.77 -10.35 -5.29
C GLU A 189 7.74 -8.81 -5.26
N THR A 190 8.82 -8.16 -5.71
CA THR A 190 8.98 -6.70 -5.75
C THR A 190 8.06 -6.01 -6.76
N ALA A 191 7.35 -6.76 -7.61
CA ALA A 191 6.39 -6.20 -8.56
C ALA A 191 5.26 -5.45 -7.87
N ASN A 192 4.96 -5.78 -6.61
CA ASN A 192 3.94 -5.14 -5.79
C ASN A 192 4.32 -3.71 -5.32
N TRP A 193 5.60 -3.35 -5.23
CA TRP A 193 6.04 -2.06 -4.67
C TRP A 193 7.12 -1.37 -5.51
N ARG A 194 7.15 -1.65 -6.81
CA ARG A 194 8.14 -1.07 -7.72
C ARG A 194 7.79 0.35 -8.16
N SER A 195 8.82 1.12 -8.46
CA SER A 195 8.72 2.41 -9.17
C SER A 195 8.42 2.25 -10.65
N ALA A 196 8.78 1.09 -11.24
CA ALA A 196 8.63 0.78 -12.66
C ALA A 196 9.23 1.86 -13.58
N PHE A 197 8.39 2.67 -14.23
CA PHE A 197 8.85 3.76 -15.10
C PHE A 197 9.04 5.10 -14.38
N LEU A 198 8.61 5.23 -13.12
CA LEU A 198 9.00 6.37 -12.30
C LEU A 198 10.50 6.25 -11.94
N PRO A 199 11.19 7.37 -11.68
CA PRO A 199 12.57 7.34 -11.20
C PRO A 199 12.76 6.40 -10.00
N GLY A 200 13.90 5.72 -9.96
CA GLY A 200 14.20 4.67 -8.97
C GLY A 200 14.24 5.16 -7.52
N VAL A 201 14.34 6.47 -7.28
CA VAL A 201 14.20 7.07 -5.94
C VAL A 201 12.85 6.81 -5.28
N TYR A 202 11.81 6.53 -6.07
CA TYR A 202 10.45 6.23 -5.58
C TYR A 202 10.19 4.72 -5.40
N GLN A 203 11.25 3.90 -5.48
CA GLN A 203 11.18 2.46 -5.26
C GLN A 203 10.88 2.14 -3.79
N GLY A 204 9.95 1.22 -3.53
CA GLY A 204 9.72 0.72 -2.18
C GLY A 204 10.93 -0.02 -1.63
N THR A 205 11.33 0.33 -0.41
CA THR A 205 12.43 -0.31 0.32
C THR A 205 11.92 -1.53 1.07
N TYR A 206 12.40 -2.70 0.69
CA TYR A 206 12.03 -3.97 1.32
C TYR A 206 12.72 -4.15 2.67
N LEU A 207 11.97 -4.63 3.68
CA LEU A 207 12.49 -5.05 4.97
C LEU A 207 11.93 -6.43 5.34
N ASP A 208 12.82 -7.37 5.65
CA ASP A 208 12.41 -8.68 6.17
C ASP A 208 12.12 -8.61 7.66
N THR A 209 10.87 -8.36 7.97
CA THR A 209 10.41 -8.18 9.35
C THR A 209 10.38 -9.46 10.18
N GLN A 210 10.72 -10.63 9.64
CA GLN A 210 10.98 -11.80 10.49
C GLN A 210 12.14 -11.54 11.46
N HIS A 211 13.14 -10.77 11.01
CA HIS A 211 14.29 -10.44 11.83
C HIS A 211 13.98 -9.31 12.83
N THR A 212 14.60 -9.39 14.00
CA THR A 212 14.48 -8.37 15.07
C THR A 212 15.72 -7.51 15.21
N ASP A 213 16.86 -7.99 14.70
CA ASP A 213 18.12 -7.26 14.70
C ASP A 213 18.13 -6.26 13.54
N VAL A 214 18.43 -4.99 13.84
CA VAL A 214 18.52 -3.91 12.86
C VAL A 214 19.55 -4.23 11.77
N GLU A 215 20.66 -4.91 12.10
CA GLU A 215 21.69 -5.28 11.11
C GLU A 215 21.20 -6.38 10.14
N LYS A 216 20.15 -7.12 10.52
CA LYS A 216 19.50 -8.11 9.64
C LYS A 216 18.31 -7.53 8.90
N LEU A 217 17.61 -6.56 9.50
CA LEU A 217 16.52 -5.82 8.87
C LEU A 217 17.03 -4.95 7.72
N ILE A 218 18.19 -4.33 7.91
CA ILE A 218 18.83 -3.49 6.89
C ILE A 218 20.25 -3.99 6.68
N SER A 219 20.45 -4.69 5.56
CA SER A 219 21.76 -5.18 5.16
C SER A 219 22.76 -4.03 5.05
N ASP A 220 23.97 -4.25 5.53
CA ASP A 220 25.11 -3.33 5.41
C ASP A 220 24.87 -1.92 6.01
N ILE A 221 23.90 -1.78 6.94
CA ILE A 221 23.61 -0.51 7.65
C ILE A 221 24.82 0.03 8.44
N ARG A 222 25.82 -0.81 8.72
CA ARG A 222 27.08 -0.41 9.37
C ARG A 222 28.28 -0.91 8.57
N ASN A 223 29.18 0.01 8.25
CA ASN A 223 30.47 -0.34 7.69
C ASN A 223 31.45 -0.78 8.80
N LYS A 224 31.90 -2.02 8.77
CA LYS A 224 32.82 -2.60 9.78
C LYS A 224 34.29 -2.20 9.55
N GLN A 225 34.62 -1.58 8.42
CA GLN A 225 36.00 -1.28 8.01
C GLN A 225 36.36 0.21 8.12
N LEU A 226 35.40 1.10 7.86
CA LEU A 226 35.61 2.54 7.83
C LEU A 226 34.74 3.27 8.86
N PRO A 227 35.33 4.13 9.70
CA PRO A 227 34.56 5.07 10.52
C PRO A 227 33.74 6.05 9.67
N LEU A 228 32.66 6.62 10.25
CA LEU A 228 31.70 7.48 9.54
C LEU A 228 32.34 8.70 8.86
N ASP A 229 33.34 9.33 9.46
CA ASP A 229 34.03 10.49 8.88
C ASP A 229 34.79 10.14 7.59
N LYS A 230 35.38 8.94 7.53
CA LYS A 230 36.04 8.44 6.32
C LYS A 230 35.02 8.03 5.26
N GLN A 231 33.92 7.41 5.66
CA GLN A 231 32.81 7.09 4.75
C GLN A 231 32.25 8.38 4.11
N ARG A 232 32.06 9.45 4.88
CA ARG A 232 31.60 10.74 4.36
C ARG A 232 32.55 11.29 3.29
N ARG A 233 33.86 11.32 3.56
CA ARG A 233 34.86 11.78 2.57
C ARG A 233 34.84 10.94 1.29
N GLN A 234 34.66 9.62 1.41
CA GLN A 234 34.53 8.74 0.25
C GLN A 234 33.27 9.05 -0.56
N LEU A 235 32.14 9.26 0.13
CA LEU A 235 30.88 9.61 -0.48
C LEU A 235 30.93 10.99 -1.16
N ASP A 236 31.58 11.99 -0.55
CA ASP A 236 31.81 13.31 -1.15
C ASP A 236 32.63 13.23 -2.44
N LEU A 237 33.68 12.39 -2.44
CA LEU A 237 34.48 12.15 -3.65
C LEU A 237 33.62 11.48 -4.74
N LEU A 238 32.88 10.42 -4.40
CA LEU A 238 31.98 9.75 -5.34
C LEU A 238 30.93 10.71 -5.90
N GLN A 239 30.33 11.55 -5.05
CA GLN A 239 29.36 12.56 -5.46
C GLN A 239 29.99 13.55 -6.44
N SER A 240 31.22 14.02 -6.17
CA SER A 240 31.93 14.93 -7.08
C SER A 240 32.22 14.31 -8.45
N LEU A 241 32.51 13.00 -8.49
CA LEU A 241 32.75 12.26 -9.72
C LEU A 241 31.45 12.02 -10.49
N ASN A 242 30.38 11.64 -9.78
CA ASN A 242 29.06 11.43 -10.35
C ASN A 242 28.48 12.73 -10.92
N GLN A 243 28.67 13.86 -10.22
CA GLN A 243 28.22 15.18 -10.69
C GLN A 243 28.92 15.58 -12.00
N LYS A 244 30.24 15.41 -12.08
CA LYS A 244 31.00 15.62 -13.34
C LYS A 244 30.50 14.70 -14.46
N HIS A 245 30.14 13.47 -14.13
CA HIS A 245 29.61 12.51 -15.10
C HIS A 245 28.22 12.90 -15.61
N LEU A 246 27.36 13.38 -14.70
CA LEU A 246 26.01 13.88 -15.02
C LEU A 246 26.08 15.12 -15.91
N GLU A 247 26.92 16.10 -15.58
CA GLU A 247 27.13 17.32 -16.38
C GLU A 247 27.53 17.02 -17.83
N ALA A 248 28.30 15.96 -18.07
CA ALA A 248 28.71 15.55 -19.41
C ALA A 248 27.61 14.86 -20.22
N ARG A 249 26.56 14.32 -19.57
CA ARG A 249 25.49 13.52 -20.21
C ARG A 249 24.11 14.19 -20.20
N GLY A 250 23.91 15.22 -19.38
CA GLY A 250 22.60 15.82 -19.14
C GLY A 250 21.83 15.05 -18.04
N THR A 251 20.50 15.03 -18.12
CA THR A 251 19.63 14.37 -17.15
C THR A 251 19.64 12.84 -17.32
N ASP A 252 20.07 12.10 -16.30
CA ASP A 252 20.03 10.63 -16.23
C ASP A 252 19.42 10.19 -14.89
N SER A 253 18.13 9.86 -14.92
CA SER A 253 17.36 9.50 -13.72
C SER A 253 17.88 8.22 -13.04
N ALA A 254 18.51 7.32 -13.78
CA ALA A 254 19.07 6.09 -13.22
C ALA A 254 20.35 6.39 -12.43
N LEU A 255 21.20 7.29 -12.93
CA LEU A 255 22.37 7.77 -12.21
C LEU A 255 21.98 8.55 -10.96
N GLU A 256 21.04 9.49 -11.08
CA GLU A 256 20.52 10.27 -9.96
C GLU A 256 19.92 9.38 -8.86
N SER A 257 19.16 8.35 -9.26
CA SER A 257 18.60 7.39 -8.31
C SER A 257 19.69 6.63 -7.54
N ARG A 258 20.77 6.23 -8.21
CA ARG A 258 21.91 5.57 -7.55
C ARG A 258 22.63 6.50 -6.58
N ILE A 259 22.85 7.76 -6.95
CA ILE A 259 23.44 8.77 -6.07
C ILE A 259 22.58 8.93 -4.81
N HIS A 260 21.28 9.08 -4.99
CA HIS A 260 20.32 9.24 -3.89
C HIS A 260 20.32 8.02 -2.96
N SER A 261 20.32 6.80 -3.49
CA SER A 261 20.36 5.57 -2.67
C SER A 261 21.62 5.50 -1.79
N PHE A 262 22.80 5.90 -2.30
CA PHE A 262 24.02 5.91 -1.49
C PHE A 262 24.00 6.98 -0.39
N GLU A 263 23.48 8.18 -0.69
CA GLU A 263 23.29 9.24 0.31
C GLU A 263 22.31 8.82 1.40
N LEU A 264 21.17 8.24 1.00
CA LEU A 264 20.16 7.75 1.93
C LEU A 264 20.74 6.65 2.81
N ALA A 265 21.43 5.66 2.24
CA ALA A 265 22.06 4.59 3.01
C ALA A 265 23.06 5.12 4.06
N TYR A 266 23.84 6.15 3.72
CA TYR A 266 24.75 6.80 4.67
C TYR A 266 24.00 7.50 5.81
N ARG A 267 22.92 8.23 5.52
CA ARG A 267 22.12 8.93 6.54
C ARG A 267 21.34 7.96 7.43
N MET A 268 20.79 6.90 6.84
CA MET A 268 20.05 5.85 7.53
C MET A 268 20.89 5.20 8.65
N GLN A 269 22.22 5.13 8.53
CA GLN A 269 23.07 4.52 9.56
C GLN A 269 22.86 5.13 10.96
N MET A 270 22.49 6.42 11.02
CA MET A 270 22.27 7.14 12.28
C MET A 270 20.83 7.01 12.81
N GLU A 271 19.82 6.97 11.93
CA GLU A 271 18.41 6.97 12.33
C GLU A 271 17.76 5.59 12.37
N ALA A 272 18.25 4.63 11.58
CA ALA A 272 17.61 3.32 11.44
C ALA A 272 17.52 2.57 12.77
N ALA A 273 18.58 2.58 13.58
CA ALA A 273 18.57 1.89 14.87
C ALA A 273 17.47 2.44 15.80
N ASP A 274 17.22 3.75 15.78
CA ASP A 274 16.14 4.33 16.56
C ASP A 274 14.77 4.05 15.92
N ALA A 275 14.61 4.16 14.59
CA ALA A 275 13.33 3.94 13.94
C ALA A 275 12.79 2.50 14.13
N PHE A 276 13.65 1.48 14.03
CA PHE A 276 13.24 0.07 13.98
C PHE A 276 13.34 -0.68 15.31
N ASP A 277 14.04 -0.14 16.32
CA ASP A 277 14.15 -0.78 17.64
C ASP A 277 12.91 -0.53 18.51
N VAL A 278 11.95 -1.45 18.42
CA VAL A 278 10.70 -1.42 19.19
C VAL A 278 10.90 -1.58 20.71
N ASN A 279 12.05 -2.08 21.17
CA ASN A 279 12.31 -2.26 22.60
C ASN A 279 12.45 -0.92 23.33
N ARG A 280 12.62 0.17 22.59
CA ARG A 280 12.66 1.55 23.12
C ARG A 280 11.29 2.07 23.54
N GLU A 281 10.22 1.36 23.19
CA GLU A 281 8.86 1.76 23.59
C GLU A 281 8.58 1.43 25.05
N PRO A 282 7.79 2.25 25.76
CA PRO A 282 7.34 1.90 27.10
C PRO A 282 6.64 0.54 27.13
N LYS A 283 6.83 -0.20 28.23
CA LYS A 283 6.29 -1.56 28.38
C LYS A 283 4.77 -1.63 28.13
N HIS A 284 4.01 -0.63 28.58
CA HIS A 284 2.57 -0.58 28.36
C HIS A 284 2.18 -0.45 26.87
N ILE A 285 3.01 0.21 26.03
CA ILE A 285 2.80 0.27 24.58
C ILE A 285 3.11 -1.09 23.95
N GLN A 286 4.21 -1.73 24.35
CA GLN A 286 4.54 -3.08 23.87
C GLN A 286 3.42 -4.07 24.21
N GLU A 287 2.91 -4.04 25.44
CA GLU A 287 1.79 -4.87 25.90
C GLU A 287 0.48 -4.57 25.15
N MET A 288 0.24 -3.30 24.78
CA MET A 288 -0.93 -2.88 24.00
C MET A 288 -0.93 -3.51 22.60
N TYR A 289 0.20 -3.47 21.88
CA TYR A 289 0.32 -4.13 20.56
C TYR A 289 0.35 -5.66 20.69
N GLY A 290 0.92 -6.17 21.77
CA GLY A 290 1.10 -7.60 21.99
C GLY A 290 2.37 -8.14 21.36
N GLU A 291 2.44 -9.47 21.27
CA GLU A 291 3.62 -10.18 20.79
C GLU A 291 3.45 -10.62 19.31
N GLY A 292 4.56 -11.03 18.70
CA GLY A 292 4.58 -11.56 17.34
C GLY A 292 5.05 -10.57 16.28
N VAL A 293 5.15 -11.08 15.05
CA VAL A 293 5.77 -10.34 13.94
C VAL A 293 4.88 -9.18 13.48
N HIS A 294 3.57 -9.39 13.35
CA HIS A 294 2.66 -8.33 12.91
C HIS A 294 2.49 -7.22 13.95
N ALA A 295 2.53 -7.57 15.25
CA ALA A 295 2.56 -6.57 16.32
C ALA A 295 3.79 -5.67 16.23
N ARG A 296 4.97 -6.26 16.00
CA ARG A 296 6.20 -5.51 15.75
C ARG A 296 6.11 -4.66 14.47
N GLN A 297 5.57 -5.19 13.38
CA GLN A 297 5.34 -4.43 12.14
C GLN A 297 4.47 -3.19 12.38
N CYS A 298 3.34 -3.33 13.07
CA CYS A 298 2.46 -2.20 13.39
C CYS A 298 3.15 -1.16 14.27
N LEU A 299 3.93 -1.60 15.26
CA LEU A 299 4.67 -0.70 16.14
C LEU A 299 5.78 0.06 15.40
N ILE A 300 6.52 -0.63 14.51
CA ILE A 300 7.49 0.00 13.60
C ILE A 300 6.76 1.00 12.69
N ALA A 301 5.61 0.64 12.11
CA ALA A 301 4.86 1.53 11.23
C ALA A 301 4.49 2.85 11.93
N ARG A 302 3.97 2.78 13.16
CA ARG A 302 3.70 3.99 13.95
C ARG A 302 4.95 4.83 14.18
N ARG A 303 6.09 4.20 14.55
CA ARG A 303 7.37 4.91 14.73
C ARG A 303 7.86 5.57 13.43
N LEU A 304 7.62 4.95 12.28
CA LEU A 304 7.98 5.50 10.97
C LEU A 304 7.07 6.69 10.59
N VAL A 305 5.78 6.62 10.91
CA VAL A 305 4.84 7.75 10.74
C VAL A 305 5.27 8.95 11.56
N GLU A 306 5.64 8.77 12.83
CA GLU A 306 6.19 9.86 13.68
C GLU A 306 7.43 10.52 13.09
N ARG A 307 8.15 9.77 12.26
CA ARG A 307 9.37 10.20 11.60
C ARG A 307 9.11 10.63 10.15
N GLY A 308 7.87 10.87 9.75
CA GLY A 308 7.54 11.45 8.45
C GLY A 308 7.70 10.53 7.24
N VAL A 309 7.75 9.21 7.43
CA VAL A 309 7.73 8.25 6.30
C VAL A 309 6.33 8.24 5.68
N ARG A 310 6.25 8.48 4.37
CA ARG A 310 4.97 8.69 3.66
C ARG A 310 4.15 7.43 3.47
N PHE A 311 4.77 6.31 3.12
CA PHE A 311 4.05 5.10 2.78
C PHE A 311 4.70 3.89 3.45
N ILE A 312 3.94 3.19 4.28
CA ILE A 312 4.38 1.97 4.95
C ILE A 312 3.42 0.85 4.58
N GLN A 313 3.93 -0.19 3.93
CA GLN A 313 3.16 -1.38 3.60
C GLN A 313 3.50 -2.54 4.53
N LEU A 314 2.50 -3.16 5.16
CA LEU A 314 2.64 -4.29 6.08
C LEU A 314 2.05 -5.53 5.43
N TRP A 315 2.88 -6.47 5.00
CA TRP A 315 2.41 -7.77 4.54
C TRP A 315 2.23 -8.69 5.74
N HIS A 316 1.03 -9.27 5.86
CA HIS A 316 0.75 -10.22 6.93
C HIS A 316 1.11 -11.64 6.48
N GLY A 317 2.18 -12.18 7.06
CA GLY A 317 2.63 -13.57 6.91
C GLY A 317 3.37 -13.88 5.62
N GLU A 318 3.88 -15.10 5.53
CA GLU A 318 4.66 -15.63 4.40
C GLU A 318 3.73 -16.12 3.28
N GLY A 319 4.06 -15.83 2.03
CA GLY A 319 3.26 -16.25 0.88
C GLY A 319 1.85 -15.63 0.93
N GLN A 320 0.81 -16.47 0.85
CA GLN A 320 -0.61 -16.07 0.82
C GLN A 320 -1.36 -16.70 2.00
N PRO A 321 -1.13 -16.27 3.24
CA PRO A 321 -1.68 -16.98 4.39
C PRO A 321 -3.21 -16.95 4.44
N TRP A 322 -3.86 -15.93 3.88
CA TRP A 322 -5.32 -15.81 3.83
C TRP A 322 -5.95 -16.62 2.69
N ASP A 323 -5.15 -17.30 1.87
CA ASP A 323 -5.60 -18.14 0.78
C ASP A 323 -6.12 -19.51 1.26
N ASN A 324 -7.22 -19.47 2.03
CA ASN A 324 -7.74 -20.66 2.71
C ASN A 324 -8.86 -21.33 1.91
N HIS A 325 -8.42 -22.17 0.98
CA HIS A 325 -9.26 -23.06 0.17
C HIS A 325 -9.76 -24.29 0.95
N ASP A 326 -9.13 -24.60 2.10
CA ASP A 326 -9.57 -25.58 3.08
C ASP A 326 -9.21 -25.15 4.52
N ASP A 327 -9.76 -25.87 5.50
CA ASP A 327 -9.58 -25.63 6.93
C ASP A 327 -9.72 -24.14 7.33
N LEU A 328 -10.65 -23.45 6.67
CA LEU A 328 -10.82 -22.01 6.77
C LEU A 328 -11.05 -21.59 8.22
N GLU A 329 -11.91 -22.31 8.95
CA GLU A 329 -12.22 -21.99 10.34
C GLU A 329 -10.94 -21.91 11.21
N VAL A 330 -10.07 -22.90 11.06
CA VAL A 330 -8.83 -23.03 11.84
C VAL A 330 -7.82 -21.98 11.39
N ASN A 331 -7.64 -21.83 10.08
CA ASN A 331 -6.64 -20.93 9.50
C ASN A 331 -6.98 -19.46 9.76
N HIS A 332 -8.21 -19.02 9.45
CA HIS A 332 -8.62 -17.64 9.70
C HIS A 332 -8.60 -17.30 11.21
N ARG A 333 -8.94 -18.24 12.11
CA ARG A 333 -8.82 -18.00 13.56
C ARG A 333 -7.37 -17.80 13.99
N ARG A 334 -6.46 -18.65 13.51
CA ARG A 334 -5.01 -18.52 13.77
C ARG A 334 -4.46 -17.19 13.25
N LEU A 335 -4.86 -16.78 12.04
CA LEU A 335 -4.38 -15.55 11.41
C LEU A 335 -4.95 -14.31 12.09
N ALA A 336 -6.23 -14.31 12.42
CA ALA A 336 -6.86 -13.19 13.12
C ALA A 336 -6.25 -12.97 14.52
N GLN A 337 -5.94 -14.05 15.26
CA GLN A 337 -5.21 -13.97 16.54
C GLN A 337 -3.85 -13.27 16.43
N GLN A 338 -3.22 -13.26 15.25
CA GLN A 338 -1.94 -12.60 15.02
C GLN A 338 -2.08 -11.10 14.72
N ILE A 339 -3.24 -10.65 14.24
CA ILE A 339 -3.39 -9.28 13.70
C ILE A 339 -4.46 -8.42 14.36
N ASP A 340 -5.53 -8.99 14.91
CA ASP A 340 -6.65 -8.20 15.42
C ASP A 340 -6.22 -7.22 16.53
N LYS A 341 -5.52 -7.73 17.55
CA LYS A 341 -4.98 -6.93 18.65
C LYS A 341 -4.03 -5.82 18.17
N PRO A 342 -2.96 -6.11 17.38
CA PRO A 342 -2.05 -5.05 16.95
C PRO A 342 -2.66 -4.04 15.97
N LEU A 343 -3.66 -4.42 15.16
CA LEU A 343 -4.40 -3.47 14.32
C LEU A 343 -5.19 -2.47 15.17
N ALA A 344 -5.92 -2.96 16.16
CA ALA A 344 -6.63 -2.08 17.09
C ALA A 344 -5.67 -1.21 17.92
N ALA A 345 -4.53 -1.77 18.33
CA ALA A 345 -3.49 -1.02 19.03
C ALA A 345 -2.91 0.11 18.16
N LEU A 346 -2.65 -0.14 16.87
CA LEU A 346 -2.17 0.86 15.93
C LEU A 346 -3.14 2.04 15.80
N ILE A 347 -4.44 1.76 15.59
CA ILE A 347 -5.47 2.81 15.49
C ILE A 347 -5.51 3.63 16.78
N ARG A 348 -5.54 2.98 17.95
CA ARG A 348 -5.59 3.63 19.26
C ARG A 348 -4.35 4.47 19.55
N ASP A 349 -3.15 3.93 19.28
CA ASP A 349 -1.87 4.60 19.54
C ASP A 349 -1.70 5.81 18.62
N LEU A 350 -2.04 5.69 17.33
CA LEU A 350 -2.07 6.85 16.42
C LEU A 350 -3.06 7.91 16.90
N LYS A 351 -4.25 7.51 17.37
CA LYS A 351 -5.26 8.45 17.90
C LYS A 351 -4.78 9.15 19.17
N GLN A 352 -4.19 8.41 20.11
CA GLN A 352 -3.62 8.96 21.35
C GLN A 352 -2.52 9.99 21.09
N ARG A 353 -1.79 9.84 19.98
CA ARG A 353 -0.72 10.75 19.56
C ARG A 353 -1.19 11.90 18.66
N GLY A 354 -2.47 11.95 18.33
CA GLY A 354 -3.02 12.94 17.38
C GLY A 354 -2.55 12.72 15.94
N LEU A 355 -2.07 11.52 15.60
CA LEU A 355 -1.56 11.16 14.28
C LEU A 355 -2.58 10.44 13.39
N LEU A 356 -3.69 9.95 13.96
CA LEU A 356 -4.72 9.24 13.20
C LEU A 356 -5.33 10.14 12.12
N ASP A 357 -5.58 11.41 12.42
CA ASP A 357 -6.15 12.36 11.44
C ASP A 357 -5.20 12.64 10.27
N GLU A 358 -3.90 12.45 10.46
CA GLU A 358 -2.86 12.63 9.44
C GLU A 358 -2.42 11.33 8.77
N THR A 359 -2.96 10.18 9.20
CA THR A 359 -2.53 8.85 8.74
C THR A 359 -3.71 8.07 8.21
N LEU A 360 -3.71 7.84 6.90
CA LEU A 360 -4.67 6.97 6.24
C LEU A 360 -4.24 5.51 6.42
N ILE A 361 -5.11 4.68 7.00
CA ILE A 361 -4.90 3.25 7.15
C ILE A 361 -5.81 2.54 6.15
N LEU A 362 -5.24 1.65 5.33
CA LEU A 362 -5.96 0.73 4.47
C LEU A 362 -5.72 -0.70 4.96
N TRP A 363 -6.79 -1.47 5.14
CA TRP A 363 -6.73 -2.90 5.38
C TRP A 363 -7.53 -3.65 4.32
N GLY A 364 -7.00 -4.78 3.89
CA GLY A 364 -7.68 -5.72 3.02
C GLY A 364 -6.71 -6.65 2.33
N GLY A 365 -7.20 -7.33 1.29
CA GLY A 365 -6.38 -8.09 0.35
C GLY A 365 -6.73 -7.72 -1.09
N GLU A 366 -6.23 -8.49 -2.04
CA GLU A 366 -6.43 -8.33 -3.46
C GLU A 366 -7.87 -8.61 -3.94
N PHE A 367 -8.61 -9.44 -3.19
CA PHE A 367 -10.02 -9.76 -3.37
C PHE A 367 -10.59 -10.44 -2.11
N GLY A 368 -11.79 -11.02 -2.18
CA GLY A 368 -12.43 -11.76 -1.09
C GLY A 368 -12.59 -13.25 -1.39
N ARG A 369 -13.50 -13.90 -0.65
CA ARG A 369 -13.76 -15.34 -0.76
C ARG A 369 -15.23 -15.62 -1.04
N THR A 370 -15.49 -16.72 -1.73
CA THR A 370 -16.85 -17.08 -2.14
C THR A 370 -17.72 -17.47 -0.93
N PRO A 371 -19.03 -17.21 -0.95
CA PRO A 371 -19.94 -17.63 0.12
C PRO A 371 -20.27 -19.14 0.09
N VAL A 372 -19.57 -19.91 -0.75
CA VAL A 372 -19.77 -21.33 -1.03
C VAL A 372 -18.47 -22.10 -0.80
N VAL A 373 -18.58 -23.41 -0.63
CA VAL A 373 -17.40 -24.27 -0.53
C VAL A 373 -16.66 -24.35 -1.88
N GLU A 374 -15.33 -24.38 -1.82
CA GLU A 374 -14.53 -24.88 -2.92
C GLU A 374 -14.69 -26.40 -3.06
N LEU A 375 -14.83 -26.91 -4.29
CA LEU A 375 -14.84 -28.33 -4.58
C LEU A 375 -13.45 -28.79 -5.04
N PRO A 376 -12.98 -29.97 -4.56
CA PRO A 376 -11.75 -30.57 -5.04
C PRO A 376 -11.79 -30.85 -6.55
N THR A 377 -10.68 -30.57 -7.20
CA THR A 377 -10.41 -30.77 -8.62
C THR A 377 -9.15 -31.62 -8.70
N PRO A 378 -9.26 -32.88 -9.16
CA PRO A 378 -8.12 -33.79 -9.25
C PRO A 378 -6.95 -33.15 -10.00
N GLY A 379 -5.77 -33.13 -9.37
CA GLY A 379 -4.55 -32.54 -9.94
C GLY A 379 -4.39 -31.03 -9.77
N ALA A 380 -5.36 -30.33 -9.16
CA ALA A 380 -5.28 -28.90 -8.86
C ALA A 380 -5.44 -28.59 -7.35
N ASN A 381 -6.47 -29.15 -6.69
CA ASN A 381 -6.74 -28.98 -5.26
C ASN A 381 -7.30 -30.28 -4.67
N ALA A 382 -6.72 -30.75 -3.56
CA ALA A 382 -7.08 -31.99 -2.88
C ALA A 382 -7.43 -31.78 -1.39
N GLY A 383 -7.78 -30.54 -1.04
CA GLY A 383 -8.11 -30.13 0.32
C GLY A 383 -9.47 -30.63 0.80
N LYS A 384 -9.78 -30.36 2.08
CA LYS A 384 -11.10 -30.63 2.65
C LYS A 384 -12.15 -29.66 2.08
N ILE A 385 -13.40 -30.10 2.02
CA ILE A 385 -14.54 -29.30 1.53
C ILE A 385 -15.07 -28.40 2.65
N ASN A 386 -14.22 -27.54 3.20
CA ASN A 386 -14.52 -26.62 4.30
C ASN A 386 -13.77 -25.27 4.18
N GLY A 387 -13.30 -24.93 2.99
CA GLY A 387 -12.80 -23.60 2.66
C GLY A 387 -13.49 -23.02 1.42
N ARG A 388 -13.02 -21.85 0.99
CA ARG A 388 -13.71 -21.01 0.00
C ARG A 388 -12.78 -20.70 -1.17
N ASP A 389 -13.36 -20.68 -2.37
CA ASP A 389 -12.67 -20.24 -3.58
C ASP A 389 -12.57 -18.70 -3.67
N HIS A 390 -11.80 -18.19 -4.63
CA HIS A 390 -11.58 -16.76 -4.88
C HIS A 390 -12.85 -16.01 -5.28
N ASN A 391 -13.01 -14.80 -4.75
CA ASN A 391 -14.13 -13.94 -5.08
C ASN A 391 -13.71 -12.50 -5.39
N HIS A 392 -13.49 -12.24 -6.68
CA HIS A 392 -13.26 -10.90 -7.23
C HIS A 392 -14.56 -10.13 -7.49
N HIS A 393 -15.73 -10.76 -7.45
CA HIS A 393 -17.02 -10.12 -7.76
C HIS A 393 -17.51 -9.21 -6.63
N GLY A 394 -17.14 -9.51 -5.39
CA GLY A 394 -17.56 -8.79 -4.20
C GLY A 394 -16.62 -9.14 -3.04
N PHE A 395 -16.05 -8.11 -2.40
CA PHE A 395 -15.21 -8.27 -1.22
C PHE A 395 -15.20 -7.02 -0.35
N THR A 396 -14.47 -7.10 0.77
CA THR A 396 -14.39 -6.02 1.76
C THR A 396 -12.96 -5.52 1.95
N CYS A 397 -12.82 -4.20 1.95
CA CYS A 397 -11.68 -3.48 2.51
C CYS A 397 -12.22 -2.52 3.59
N TRP A 398 -11.34 -2.00 4.44
CA TRP A 398 -11.71 -0.87 5.28
C TRP A 398 -10.62 0.19 5.34
N LEU A 399 -11.07 1.43 5.57
CA LEU A 399 -10.22 2.61 5.72
C LEU A 399 -10.40 3.19 7.14
N ALA A 400 -9.35 3.80 7.68
CA ALA A 400 -9.41 4.54 8.94
C ALA A 400 -8.45 5.73 8.95
N GLY A 401 -8.78 6.78 9.70
CA GLY A 401 -7.94 7.98 9.82
C GLY A 401 -7.81 8.78 8.52
N GLY A 402 -6.90 9.75 8.49
CA GLY A 402 -6.55 10.48 7.26
C GLY A 402 -7.70 11.28 6.62
N GLY A 403 -8.71 11.69 7.40
CA GLY A 403 -9.91 12.37 6.88
C GLY A 403 -11.01 11.43 6.36
N VAL A 404 -10.87 10.12 6.58
CA VAL A 404 -11.94 9.14 6.33
C VAL A 404 -13.08 9.36 7.33
N LYS A 405 -14.31 9.31 6.83
CA LYS A 405 -15.51 9.31 7.66
C LYS A 405 -15.71 7.91 8.24
N GLY A 406 -15.30 7.70 9.49
CA GLY A 406 -15.45 6.44 10.22
C GLY A 406 -16.89 6.13 10.66
N GLY A 407 -17.10 4.95 11.25
CA GLY A 407 -18.39 4.54 11.82
C GLY A 407 -19.47 4.30 10.78
N GLN A 408 -19.08 3.92 9.56
CA GLN A 408 -20.02 3.66 8.47
C GLN A 408 -19.66 2.40 7.69
N VAL A 409 -20.68 1.89 6.99
CA VAL A 409 -20.56 0.87 5.96
C VAL A 409 -20.88 1.54 4.62
N HIS A 410 -20.01 1.36 3.63
CA HIS A 410 -20.23 1.82 2.27
C HIS A 410 -20.53 0.65 1.34
N GLY A 411 -21.64 0.77 0.62
CA GLY A 411 -22.14 -0.21 -0.32
C GLY A 411 -22.46 -1.58 0.29
N ALA A 412 -22.85 -2.51 -0.57
CA ALA A 412 -23.16 -3.87 -0.16
C ALA A 412 -22.89 -4.89 -1.28
N THR A 413 -22.52 -6.10 -0.87
CA THR A 413 -22.67 -7.30 -1.68
C THR A 413 -24.14 -7.78 -1.68
N ASP A 414 -24.45 -8.69 -2.60
CA ASP A 414 -25.75 -9.37 -2.66
C ASP A 414 -26.10 -10.08 -1.36
N GLU A 415 -27.33 -10.59 -1.30
CA GLU A 415 -27.88 -11.28 -0.12
C GLU A 415 -26.94 -12.36 0.43
N PHE A 416 -26.17 -13.04 -0.43
CA PHE A 416 -25.29 -14.13 -0.05
C PHE A 416 -23.83 -13.73 0.12
N GLY A 417 -23.44 -12.51 -0.26
CA GLY A 417 -22.06 -12.05 -0.24
C GLY A 417 -21.26 -12.44 -1.47
N PHE A 418 -21.89 -12.79 -2.59
CA PHE A 418 -21.16 -13.23 -3.78
C PHE A 418 -20.66 -12.05 -4.60
N LYS A 419 -21.51 -11.06 -4.89
CA LYS A 419 -21.20 -9.96 -5.80
C LYS A 419 -21.51 -8.61 -5.20
N ALA A 420 -20.67 -7.60 -5.41
CA ALA A 420 -20.98 -6.21 -5.09
C ALA A 420 -22.17 -5.72 -5.94
N VAL A 421 -23.24 -5.20 -5.31
CA VAL A 421 -24.48 -4.80 -5.99
C VAL A 421 -24.92 -3.37 -5.69
N GLU A 422 -24.56 -2.82 -4.53
CA GLU A 422 -24.90 -1.45 -4.11
C GLU A 422 -23.62 -0.64 -3.93
N ASP A 423 -23.61 0.59 -4.47
CA ASP A 423 -22.49 1.54 -4.44
C ASP A 423 -21.13 0.86 -4.66
N ARG A 424 -21.00 0.22 -5.82
CA ARG A 424 -19.84 -0.62 -6.17
C ARG A 424 -18.57 0.22 -6.25
N VAL A 425 -17.51 -0.26 -5.62
CA VAL A 425 -16.20 0.38 -5.60
C VAL A 425 -15.19 -0.50 -6.31
N SER A 426 -14.63 -0.04 -7.42
CA SER A 426 -13.49 -0.70 -8.05
C SER A 426 -12.21 -0.39 -7.28
N VAL A 427 -11.15 -1.18 -7.52
CA VAL A 427 -9.81 -0.85 -7.01
C VAL A 427 -9.36 0.56 -7.45
N HIS A 428 -9.70 0.98 -8.67
CA HIS A 428 -9.38 2.33 -9.15
C HIS A 428 -10.15 3.42 -8.41
N ASP A 429 -11.40 3.18 -8.02
CA ASP A 429 -12.20 4.11 -7.21
C ASP A 429 -11.62 4.23 -5.80
N LEU A 430 -11.19 3.11 -5.21
CA LEU A 430 -10.45 3.11 -3.95
C LEU A 430 -9.17 3.97 -4.06
N HIS A 431 -8.36 3.74 -5.10
CA HIS A 431 -7.14 4.54 -5.33
C HIS A 431 -7.42 6.02 -5.55
N ALA A 432 -8.44 6.36 -6.34
CA ALA A 432 -8.86 7.75 -6.56
C ALA A 432 -9.27 8.42 -5.25
N THR A 433 -10.03 7.71 -4.41
CA THR A 433 -10.50 8.21 -3.11
C THR A 433 -9.33 8.40 -2.13
N MET A 434 -8.40 7.46 -2.06
CA MET A 434 -7.21 7.58 -1.22
C MET A 434 -6.29 8.73 -1.68
N LEU A 435 -6.11 8.92 -3.00
CA LEU A 435 -5.37 10.07 -3.54
C LEU A 435 -6.07 11.40 -3.22
N ARG A 436 -7.41 11.42 -3.26
CA ARG A 436 -8.21 12.57 -2.84
C ARG A 436 -8.00 12.92 -1.38
N LEU A 437 -7.93 11.92 -0.49
CA LEU A 437 -7.64 12.10 0.93
C LEU A 437 -6.21 12.63 1.18
N LEU A 438 -5.27 12.33 0.29
CA LEU A 438 -3.88 12.83 0.30
C LEU A 438 -3.68 14.19 -0.39
N GLY A 439 -4.76 14.81 -0.88
CA GLY A 439 -4.69 16.14 -1.49
C GLY A 439 -4.51 16.15 -3.01
N PHE A 440 -4.58 14.99 -3.67
CA PHE A 440 -4.40 14.90 -5.11
C PHE A 440 -5.71 14.75 -5.87
N ASP A 441 -5.86 15.59 -6.89
CA ASP A 441 -6.65 15.24 -8.06
C ASP A 441 -5.94 14.10 -8.79
N HIS A 442 -6.49 12.88 -8.69
CA HIS A 442 -5.89 11.67 -9.26
C HIS A 442 -5.75 11.77 -10.79
N GLU A 443 -6.56 12.60 -11.45
CA GLU A 443 -6.51 12.79 -12.89
C GLU A 443 -5.34 13.64 -13.34
N LYS A 444 -4.85 14.52 -12.46
CA LYS A 444 -3.74 15.44 -12.71
C LYS A 444 -2.40 14.92 -12.21
N LEU A 445 -2.38 13.95 -11.29
CA LEU A 445 -1.15 13.34 -10.81
C LEU A 445 -0.63 12.37 -11.87
N THR A 446 0.05 12.91 -12.87
CA THR A 446 0.49 12.18 -14.05
C THR A 446 2.00 12.20 -14.23
N TYR A 447 2.54 11.18 -14.91
CA TYR A 447 3.93 11.11 -15.35
C TYR A 447 4.00 10.77 -16.84
N ARG A 448 4.73 11.59 -17.62
CA ARG A 448 4.93 11.38 -19.06
C ARG A 448 5.97 10.28 -19.28
N PHE A 449 5.54 9.15 -19.85
CA PHE A 449 6.41 8.03 -20.21
C PHE A 449 6.01 7.49 -21.57
N ALA A 450 6.98 7.04 -22.39
CA ALA A 450 6.72 6.42 -23.70
C ALA A 450 5.69 7.15 -24.60
N GLY A 451 5.65 8.49 -24.55
CA GLY A 451 4.75 9.32 -25.37
C GLY A 451 3.34 9.54 -24.83
N ARG A 452 3.03 9.09 -23.60
CA ARG A 452 1.70 9.23 -22.97
C ARG A 452 1.83 9.65 -21.49
N ASP A 453 0.84 10.37 -21.00
CA ASP A 453 0.68 10.61 -19.55
C ASP A 453 0.07 9.38 -18.87
N PHE A 454 0.73 8.91 -17.83
CA PHE A 454 0.25 7.81 -16.99
C PHE A 454 -0.15 8.34 -15.62
N ARG A 455 -1.18 7.74 -15.03
CA ARG A 455 -1.63 7.95 -13.65
C ARG A 455 -1.94 6.59 -13.01
N LEU A 456 -1.98 6.53 -11.68
CA LEU A 456 -2.25 5.28 -10.92
C LEU A 456 -3.56 4.61 -11.35
N THR A 457 -4.60 5.41 -11.59
CA THR A 457 -5.94 4.89 -11.92
C THR A 457 -6.17 4.62 -13.41
N ASP A 458 -5.10 4.69 -14.23
CA ASP A 458 -5.16 4.62 -15.70
C ASP A 458 -6.24 5.53 -16.30
N VAL A 459 -7.28 5.00 -16.95
CA VAL A 459 -8.42 5.77 -17.50
C VAL A 459 -9.70 5.59 -16.67
N HIS A 460 -9.55 5.03 -15.47
CA HIS A 460 -10.62 4.69 -14.53
C HIS A 460 -10.51 5.51 -13.24
N GLY A 461 -11.37 5.18 -12.29
CA GLY A 461 -11.42 5.76 -10.94
C GLY A 461 -12.39 6.93 -10.85
N THR A 462 -13.31 6.83 -9.91
CA THR A 462 -14.20 7.88 -9.42
C THR A 462 -13.99 8.02 -7.93
N VAL A 463 -13.88 9.25 -7.45
CA VAL A 463 -13.78 9.52 -6.01
C VAL A 463 -15.10 9.13 -5.33
N VAL A 464 -15.01 8.35 -4.25
CA VAL A 464 -16.16 7.94 -3.43
C VAL A 464 -16.35 8.95 -2.32
N ASP A 465 -17.05 10.05 -2.61
CA ASP A 465 -17.20 11.20 -1.68
C ASP A 465 -17.83 10.82 -0.33
N SER A 466 -18.69 9.79 -0.28
CA SER A 466 -19.31 9.34 0.97
C SER A 466 -18.31 8.80 2.00
N LEU A 467 -17.09 8.43 1.58
CA LEU A 467 -16.03 7.94 2.47
C LEU A 467 -15.21 9.06 3.12
N ILE A 468 -15.41 10.32 2.71
CA ILE A 468 -14.64 11.49 3.16
C ILE A 468 -15.46 12.27 4.20
N ALA A 469 -14.80 12.76 5.27
CA ALA A 469 -15.44 13.44 6.41
C ALA A 469 -15.79 14.91 6.17
#